data_AF-A0A0Q5UJJ9-F1
#
_entry.id   AF-A0A0Q5UJJ9-F1
#
_cell.length_a   1.000
_cell.length_b   1.000
_cell.length_c   1.000
_cell.angle_alpha   90.00
_cell.angle_beta   90.00
_cell.angle_gamma   90.00
#
_symmetry.space_group_name_H-M   'P 1'
#
loop_
_entity.id
_entity.type
_entity.pdbx_description
1 polymer ?
#
loop_
_entity_poly.entity_id
_entity_poly.type
_entity_poly.pdbx_seq_one_letter_code
_entity_poly.pdbx_strand_id
1 'polypeptide(L)'
;MKTTVRILGVFIILLVLFASAASIWRAERDKTELRESQAAIAEAQQSLALLKEEAKNMTGESKVQIESQIAEAESDIKKLPAESTFTIVQVLFGSSMLLSIVFGVFLFRPNLKSSKTLLVASILLLLATYFISPDIDGGKYSGFSRRTLALITGIPLIVVALFAFWIAKKKNAESLRSGR
;
A
#
# COMPACT_ATOMS: atom_id res chain seq x y z
N MET A 1 25.32 -22.42 0.99
CA MET A 1 24.73 -21.21 0.35
C MET A 1 23.28 -21.40 -0.10
N LYS A 2 22.91 -22.37 -0.96
CA LYS A 2 21.51 -22.56 -1.41
C LYS A 2 20.52 -22.76 -0.25
N THR A 3 20.89 -23.53 0.77
CA THR A 3 20.04 -23.80 1.95
C THR A 3 19.84 -22.56 2.82
N THR A 4 20.91 -21.80 3.09
CA THR A 4 20.85 -20.55 3.88
C THR A 4 19.96 -19.50 3.22
N VAL A 5 20.06 -19.31 1.90
CA VAL A 5 19.20 -18.38 1.14
C VAL A 5 17.73 -18.81 1.18
N ARG A 6 17.44 -20.12 1.13
CA ARG A 6 16.07 -20.65 1.26
C ARG A 6 15.50 -20.37 2.65
N ILE A 7 16.26 -20.63 3.71
CA ILE A 7 15.83 -20.38 5.09
C ILE A 7 15.57 -18.89 5.31
N LEU A 8 16.50 -18.02 4.90
CA LEU A 8 16.31 -16.56 5.00
C LEU A 8 15.09 -16.11 4.18
N GLY A 9 14.91 -16.65 2.96
CA GLY A 9 13.76 -16.37 2.12
C GLY A 9 12.42 -16.75 2.78
N VAL A 10 12.36 -17.87 3.50
CA VAL A 10 11.16 -18.27 4.26
C VAL A 10 10.86 -17.28 5.39
N PHE A 11 11.86 -16.84 6.15
CA PHE A 11 11.65 -15.83 7.18
C PHE A 11 11.13 -14.52 6.61
N ILE A 12 11.65 -14.09 5.46
CA ILE A 12 11.17 -12.87 4.80
C ILE A 12 9.73 -13.05 4.30
N ILE A 13 9.36 -14.22 3.77
CA ILE A 13 7.97 -14.50 3.38
C ILE A 13 7.03 -14.38 4.58
N LEU A 14 7.40 -14.94 5.74
CA LEU A 14 6.60 -14.81 6.96
C LEU A 14 6.42 -13.35 7.37
N LEU A 15 7.48 -12.54 7.27
CA LEU A 15 7.40 -11.09 7.51
C LEU A 15 6.44 -10.40 6.52
N VAL A 16 6.53 -10.72 5.22
CA VAL A 16 5.64 -10.15 4.19
C VAL A 16 4.19 -10.53 4.46
N LEU A 17 3.92 -11.79 4.82
CA LEU A 17 2.56 -12.25 5.16
C LEU A 17 2.00 -11.48 6.35
N PHE A 18 2.80 -11.34 7.42
CA PHE A 18 2.38 -10.62 8.63
C PHE A 18 2.14 -9.13 8.35
N ALA A 19 3.07 -8.47 7.67
CA ALA A 19 2.97 -7.05 7.33
C ALA A 19 1.80 -6.78 6.37
N SER A 20 1.53 -7.69 5.43
CA SER A 20 0.40 -7.57 4.50
C SER A 20 -0.94 -7.76 5.24
N ALA A 21 -1.04 -8.75 6.12
CA ALA A 21 -2.24 -8.97 6.94
C ALA A 21 -2.54 -7.76 7.84
N ALA A 22 -1.51 -7.21 8.50
CA ALA A 22 -1.64 -6.00 9.30
C ALA A 22 -2.10 -4.79 8.45
N SER A 23 -1.58 -4.66 7.23
CA SER A 23 -1.96 -3.59 6.31
C SER A 23 -3.40 -3.73 5.81
N ILE A 24 -3.86 -4.94 5.52
CA ILE A 24 -5.26 -5.22 5.14
C ILE A 24 -6.21 -4.91 6.30
N TRP A 25 -5.88 -5.37 7.50
CA TRP A 25 -6.69 -5.10 8.70
C TRP A 25 -6.82 -3.60 8.96
N ARG A 26 -5.71 -2.86 8.87
CA ARG A 26 -5.73 -1.41 9.00
C ARG A 26 -6.53 -0.73 7.90
N ALA A 27 -6.42 -1.21 6.66
CA ALA A 27 -7.21 -0.66 5.57
C ALA A 27 -8.72 -0.87 5.79
N GLU A 28 -9.14 -1.99 6.38
CA GLU A 28 -10.54 -2.24 6.73
C GLU A 28 -11.01 -1.36 7.88
N ARG A 29 -10.16 -1.16 8.89
CA ARG A 29 -10.45 -0.28 10.01
C ARG A 29 -10.68 1.15 9.54
N ASP A 30 -9.74 1.71 8.78
CA ASP A 30 -9.84 3.09 8.30
C ASP A 30 -11.04 3.27 7.34
N LYS A 31 -11.36 2.23 6.55
CA LYS A 31 -12.57 2.18 5.72
C LYS A 31 -13.85 2.25 6.57
N THR A 32 -13.88 1.50 7.66
CA THR A 32 -15.02 1.48 8.60
C THR A 32 -15.18 2.83 9.30
N GLU A 33 -14.09 3.40 9.81
CA GLU A 33 -14.08 4.73 10.46
C GLU A 33 -14.59 5.83 9.50
N LEU A 34 -14.20 5.78 8.22
CA LEU A 34 -14.74 6.70 7.20
C LEU A 34 -16.23 6.50 6.94
N ARG A 35 -16.70 5.25 6.90
CA ARG A 35 -18.12 4.95 6.70
C ARG A 35 -18.97 5.44 7.87
N GLU A 36 -18.49 5.26 9.10
CA GLU A 36 -19.15 5.78 10.30
C GLU A 36 -19.14 7.31 10.34
N SER A 37 -18.09 7.94 9.80
CA SER A 37 -17.95 9.40 9.74
C SER A 37 -18.67 10.05 8.56
N GLN A 38 -19.30 9.29 7.64
CA GLN A 38 -19.96 9.86 6.45
C GLN A 38 -21.04 10.89 6.79
N ALA A 39 -21.82 10.66 7.84
CA ALA A 39 -22.84 11.61 8.28
C ALA A 39 -22.20 12.93 8.75
N ALA A 40 -21.14 12.85 9.56
CA ALA A 40 -20.40 14.02 10.01
C ALA A 40 -19.69 14.76 8.87
N ILE A 41 -19.19 14.03 7.86
CA ILE A 41 -18.59 14.64 6.66
C ILE A 41 -19.67 15.36 5.83
N ALA A 42 -20.87 14.79 5.71
CA ALA A 42 -21.99 15.43 5.01
C ALA A 42 -22.45 16.70 5.73
N GLU A 43 -22.56 16.66 7.07
CA GLU A 43 -22.84 17.84 7.89
C GLU A 43 -21.75 18.91 7.72
N ALA A 44 -20.48 18.52 7.77
CA ALA A 44 -19.37 19.45 7.56
C ALA A 44 -19.39 20.09 6.16
N GLN A 45 -19.73 19.33 5.11
CA GLN A 45 -19.90 19.86 3.75
C GLN A 45 -21.08 20.84 3.68
N GLN A 46 -22.19 20.56 4.37
CA GLN A 46 -23.35 21.45 4.44
C GLN A 46 -23.02 22.75 5.20
N SER A 47 -22.34 22.66 6.34
CA SER A 47 -21.86 23.84 7.08
C SER A 47 -20.90 24.68 6.26
N LEU A 48 -20.02 24.05 5.48
CA LEU A 48 -19.09 24.75 4.60
C LEU A 48 -19.84 25.46 3.45
N ALA A 49 -20.89 24.85 2.91
CA ALA A 49 -21.74 25.50 1.91
C ALA A 49 -22.46 26.74 2.47
N LEU A 50 -22.96 26.66 3.71
CA LEU A 50 -23.57 27.80 4.41
C LEU A 50 -22.55 28.92 4.68
N LEU A 51 -21.35 28.58 5.17
CA LEU A 51 -20.26 29.55 5.37
C LEU A 51 -19.83 30.23 4.06
N LYS A 52 -19.83 29.50 2.94
CA LYS A 52 -19.60 30.07 1.61
C LYS A 52 -20.69 31.05 1.20
N GLU A 53 -21.93 30.76 1.51
CA GLU A 53 -23.05 31.64 1.22
C GLU A 53 -23.01 32.90 2.08
N GLU A 54 -22.66 32.77 3.36
CA GLU A 54 -22.47 33.89 4.28
C GLU A 54 -21.30 34.78 3.86
N ALA A 55 -20.16 34.19 3.49
CA ALA A 55 -18.97 34.91 3.02
C ALA A 55 -19.22 35.74 1.74
N LYS A 56 -20.17 35.34 0.88
CA LYS A 56 -20.55 36.12 -0.33
C LYS A 56 -21.13 37.49 0.03
N ASN A 57 -21.83 37.58 1.16
CA ASN A 57 -22.50 38.79 1.62
C ASN A 57 -21.61 39.67 2.52
N MET A 58 -20.38 39.22 2.81
CA MET A 58 -19.41 39.97 3.60
C MET A 58 -18.50 40.85 2.75
N THR A 59 -17.92 41.88 3.35
CA THR A 59 -16.92 42.77 2.75
C THR A 59 -15.83 43.11 3.79
N GLY A 60 -14.64 43.53 3.33
CA GLY A 60 -13.53 43.91 4.21
C GLY A 60 -12.67 42.74 4.72
N GLU A 61 -11.86 42.98 5.75
CA GLU A 61 -10.90 42.00 6.31
C GLU A 61 -11.56 40.71 6.83
N SER A 62 -12.79 40.80 7.35
CA SER A 62 -13.56 39.66 7.84
C SER A 62 -13.88 38.66 6.73
N LYS A 63 -14.11 39.13 5.49
CA LYS A 63 -14.29 38.26 4.33
C LYS A 63 -13.03 37.46 4.01
N VAL A 64 -11.87 38.11 4.04
CA VAL A 64 -10.58 37.48 3.74
C VAL A 64 -10.25 36.38 4.75
N GLN A 65 -10.52 36.61 6.04
CA GLN A 65 -10.31 35.59 7.08
C GLN A 65 -11.25 34.39 6.91
N ILE A 66 -12.53 34.63 6.60
CA ILE A 66 -13.50 33.54 6.40
C ILE A 66 -13.21 32.77 5.10
N GLU A 67 -12.84 33.44 4.01
CA GLU A 67 -12.43 32.78 2.77
C GLU A 67 -11.18 31.90 2.97
N SER A 68 -10.22 32.32 3.80
CA SER A 68 -9.08 31.50 4.18
C SER A 68 -9.49 30.24 4.95
N GLN A 69 -10.39 30.36 5.93
CA GLN A 69 -10.88 29.21 6.70
C GLN A 69 -11.70 28.25 5.82
N ILE A 70 -12.50 28.78 4.89
CA ILE A 70 -13.22 27.99 3.89
C ILE A 70 -12.24 27.23 3.00
N ALA A 71 -11.19 27.89 2.50
CA ALA A 71 -10.20 27.26 1.64
C ALA A 71 -9.43 26.14 2.37
N GLU A 72 -9.11 26.34 3.64
CA GLU A 72 -8.47 25.33 4.49
C GLU A 72 -9.40 24.13 4.73
N ALA A 73 -10.65 24.37 5.13
CA ALA A 73 -11.65 23.33 5.33
C ALA A 73 -11.97 22.55 4.04
N GLU A 74 -12.02 23.22 2.88
CA GLU A 74 -12.17 22.54 1.58
C GLU A 74 -10.97 21.69 1.22
N SER A 75 -9.75 22.17 1.53
CA SER A 75 -8.53 21.40 1.33
C SER A 75 -8.57 20.12 2.13
N ASP A 76 -9.00 20.19 3.39
CA ASP A 76 -9.03 19.05 4.29
C ASP A 76 -10.12 18.05 3.94
N ILE A 77 -11.31 18.51 3.53
CA ILE A 77 -12.35 17.61 2.99
C ILE A 77 -11.88 16.95 1.68
N LYS A 78 -11.19 17.68 0.79
CA LYS A 78 -10.67 17.10 -0.47
C LYS A 78 -9.56 16.08 -0.27
N LYS A 79 -8.81 16.16 0.82
CA LYS A 79 -7.77 15.17 1.16
C LYS A 79 -8.36 13.85 1.67
N LEU A 80 -9.65 13.81 2.02
CA LEU A 80 -10.30 12.57 2.45
C LEU A 80 -10.35 11.56 1.29
N PRO A 81 -9.71 10.39 1.44
CA PRO A 81 -9.72 9.35 0.42
C PRO A 81 -11.13 8.74 0.29
N ALA A 82 -11.47 8.33 -0.93
CA ALA A 82 -12.69 7.58 -1.18
C ALA A 82 -12.61 6.18 -0.55
N GLU A 83 -13.76 5.62 -0.14
CA GLU A 83 -13.86 4.26 0.40
C GLU A 83 -13.28 3.20 -0.56
N SER A 84 -13.45 3.41 -1.86
CA SER A 84 -12.90 2.55 -2.92
C SER A 84 -11.38 2.50 -2.90
N THR A 85 -10.69 3.58 -2.50
CA THR A 85 -9.23 3.62 -2.36
C THR A 85 -8.74 2.59 -1.35
N PHE A 86 -9.44 2.43 -0.21
CA PHE A 86 -9.10 1.44 0.82
C PHE A 86 -9.27 0.01 0.31
N THR A 87 -10.36 -0.23 -0.44
CA THR A 87 -10.64 -1.53 -1.04
C THR A 87 -9.57 -1.90 -2.06
N ILE A 88 -9.14 -0.96 -2.91
CA ILE A 88 -8.05 -1.18 -3.86
C ILE A 88 -6.75 -1.50 -3.11
N VAL A 89 -6.42 -0.75 -2.07
CA VAL A 89 -5.22 -0.98 -1.25
C VAL A 89 -5.23 -2.39 -0.62
N GLN A 90 -6.37 -2.86 -0.10
CA GLN A 90 -6.51 -4.24 0.40
C GLN A 90 -6.23 -5.28 -0.68
N VAL A 91 -6.74 -5.08 -1.90
CA VAL A 91 -6.50 -5.99 -3.03
C VAL A 91 -5.01 -6.03 -3.40
N LEU A 92 -4.32 -4.89 -3.37
CA LEU A 92 -2.88 -4.81 -3.66
C LEU A 92 -2.04 -5.54 -2.59
N PHE A 93 -2.37 -5.38 -1.31
CA PHE A 93 -1.72 -6.14 -0.23
C PHE A 93 -2.08 -7.63 -0.29
N GLY A 94 -3.31 -8.00 -0.62
CA GLY A 94 -3.72 -9.39 -0.83
C GLY A 94 -2.96 -10.04 -1.99
N SER A 95 -2.76 -9.30 -3.09
CA SER A 95 -1.93 -9.73 -4.22
C SER A 95 -0.47 -9.94 -3.80
N SER A 96 0.05 -9.10 -2.91
CA SER A 96 1.39 -9.22 -2.33
C SER A 96 1.53 -10.50 -1.48
N MET A 97 0.50 -10.85 -0.70
CA MET A 97 0.48 -12.13 0.04
C MET A 97 0.53 -13.33 -0.92
N LEU A 98 -0.31 -13.34 -1.95
CA LEU A 98 -0.32 -14.43 -2.95
C LEU A 98 1.05 -14.57 -3.63
N LEU A 99 1.65 -13.46 -4.06
CA LEU A 99 2.99 -13.45 -4.65
C LEU A 99 4.05 -14.00 -3.68
N SER A 100 4.00 -13.63 -2.40
CA SER A 100 4.94 -14.12 -1.39
C SER A 100 4.91 -15.65 -1.25
N ILE A 101 3.71 -16.25 -1.31
CA ILE A 101 3.53 -17.70 -1.25
C ILE A 101 4.09 -18.36 -2.51
N VAL A 102 3.80 -17.79 -3.70
CA VAL A 102 4.32 -18.29 -4.98
C VAL A 102 5.86 -18.25 -5.00
N PHE A 103 6.47 -17.18 -4.50
CA PHE A 103 7.93 -17.15 -4.35
C PHE A 103 8.45 -18.19 -3.37
N GLY A 104 7.72 -18.46 -2.29
CA GLY A 104 8.01 -19.57 -1.38
C GLY A 104 8.13 -20.90 -2.11
N VAL A 105 7.21 -21.20 -3.02
CA VAL A 105 7.30 -22.40 -3.88
C VAL A 105 8.57 -22.36 -4.75
N PHE A 106 8.89 -21.21 -5.36
CA PHE A 106 10.03 -21.09 -6.28
C PHE A 106 11.41 -21.07 -5.60
N LEU A 107 11.49 -20.80 -4.29
CA LEU A 107 12.72 -21.02 -3.52
C LEU A 107 13.14 -22.52 -3.53
N PHE A 108 12.16 -23.43 -3.59
CA PHE A 108 12.40 -24.88 -3.59
C PHE A 108 12.27 -25.52 -4.98
N ARG A 109 11.37 -25.01 -5.82
CA ARG A 109 11.14 -25.47 -7.21
C ARG A 109 11.50 -24.35 -8.19
N PRO A 110 12.79 -24.23 -8.58
CA PRO A 110 13.25 -23.06 -9.31
C PRO A 110 12.75 -23.08 -10.75
N ASN A 111 12.16 -21.97 -11.20
CA ASN A 111 11.75 -21.75 -12.58
C ASN A 111 12.21 -20.36 -13.03
N LEU A 112 13.16 -20.30 -13.97
CA LEU A 112 13.80 -19.04 -14.36
C LEU A 112 12.84 -18.08 -15.07
N LYS A 113 12.01 -18.59 -16.00
CA LYS A 113 11.07 -17.77 -16.77
C LYS A 113 10.05 -17.14 -15.83
N SER A 114 9.41 -17.95 -14.99
CA SER A 114 8.39 -17.47 -14.05
C SER A 114 9.00 -16.56 -12.98
N SER A 115 10.17 -16.89 -12.42
CA SER A 115 10.81 -16.05 -11.38
C SER A 115 11.18 -14.66 -11.91
N LYS A 116 11.64 -14.55 -13.18
CA LYS A 116 11.93 -13.25 -13.81
C LYS A 116 10.66 -12.42 -13.96
N THR A 117 9.58 -13.01 -14.49
CA THR A 117 8.31 -12.30 -14.67
C THR A 117 7.72 -11.85 -13.33
N LEU A 118 7.71 -12.74 -12.34
CA LEU A 118 7.18 -12.40 -11.01
C LEU A 118 8.02 -11.36 -10.28
N LEU A 119 9.35 -11.34 -10.47
CA LEU A 119 10.21 -10.27 -9.95
C LEU A 119 9.78 -8.90 -10.49
N VAL A 120 9.59 -8.77 -11.80
CA VAL A 120 9.10 -7.52 -12.41
C VAL A 120 7.71 -7.18 -11.88
N ALA A 121 6.82 -8.16 -11.79
CA ALA A 121 5.47 -7.96 -11.24
C ALA A 121 5.50 -7.46 -9.78
N SER A 122 6.42 -7.97 -8.95
CA SER A 122 6.55 -7.52 -7.55
C SER A 122 6.99 -6.06 -7.42
N ILE A 123 7.85 -5.58 -8.34
CA ILE A 123 8.27 -4.18 -8.40
C ILE A 123 7.10 -3.29 -8.82
N LEU A 124 6.38 -3.68 -9.88
CA LEU A 124 5.20 -2.94 -10.34
C LEU A 124 4.11 -2.90 -9.26
N LEU A 125 3.92 -3.99 -8.53
CA LEU A 125 2.96 -4.06 -7.43
C LEU A 125 3.36 -3.13 -6.28
N LEU A 126 4.64 -3.07 -5.91
CA LEU A 126 5.11 -2.11 -4.91
C LEU A 126 4.83 -0.68 -5.35
N LEU A 127 5.18 -0.32 -6.59
CA LEU A 127 4.93 1.03 -7.13
C LEU A 127 3.43 1.36 -7.11
N ALA A 128 2.58 0.46 -7.61
CA ALA A 128 1.13 0.64 -7.58
C ALA A 128 0.62 0.84 -6.15
N THR A 129 1.05 -0.01 -5.21
CA THR A 129 0.64 0.07 -3.80
C THR A 129 1.09 1.37 -3.17
N TYR A 130 2.32 1.82 -3.45
CA TYR A 130 2.87 3.07 -2.91
C TYR A 130 2.12 4.31 -3.41
N PHE A 131 1.86 4.39 -4.72
CA PHE A 131 1.20 5.56 -5.32
C PHE A 131 -0.30 5.62 -5.04
N ILE A 132 -0.98 4.46 -4.93
CA ILE A 132 -2.42 4.40 -4.63
C ILE A 132 -2.69 4.53 -3.13
N SER A 133 -1.74 4.12 -2.28
CA SER A 133 -1.90 4.26 -0.83
C SER A 133 -2.01 5.74 -0.45
N PRO A 134 -3.11 6.14 0.21
CA PRO A 134 -3.32 7.55 0.51
C PRO A 134 -2.29 8.03 1.55
N ASP A 135 -1.81 9.25 1.35
CA ASP A 135 -0.74 9.87 2.13
C ASP A 135 -1.32 10.57 3.36
N ILE A 136 -1.86 9.75 4.25
CA ILE A 136 -2.47 10.20 5.49
C ILE A 136 -1.80 9.44 6.61
N ASP A 137 -1.31 10.19 7.58
CA ASP A 137 -0.90 9.61 8.84
C ASP A 137 -2.12 8.91 9.44
N GLY A 138 -1.94 7.64 9.79
CA GLY A 138 -3.00 6.94 10.52
C GLY A 138 -3.31 7.73 11.77
N GLY A 139 -4.58 7.82 12.12
CA GLY A 139 -5.01 8.50 13.35
C GLY A 139 -4.22 8.07 14.58
N LYS A 140 -4.46 8.78 15.70
CA LYS A 140 -3.73 8.80 17.00
C LYS A 140 -3.00 7.54 17.52
N TYR A 141 -3.24 6.35 16.97
CA TYR A 141 -2.74 5.05 17.45
C TYR A 141 -1.84 4.28 16.48
N SER A 142 -1.48 4.77 15.28
CA SER A 142 -0.44 4.11 14.48
C SER A 142 0.45 5.09 13.72
N GLY A 143 1.68 5.27 14.22
CA GLY A 143 2.66 6.22 13.69
C GLY A 143 3.32 5.86 12.35
N PHE A 144 2.82 4.87 11.61
CA PHE A 144 3.31 4.57 10.26
C PHE A 144 2.32 5.04 9.21
N SER A 145 2.75 5.84 8.23
CA SER A 145 1.90 6.18 7.08
C SER A 145 1.61 4.94 6.21
N ARG A 146 0.54 4.98 5.42
CA ARG A 146 0.18 3.85 4.53
C ARG A 146 1.23 3.59 3.45
N ARG A 147 1.89 4.64 2.97
CA ARG A 147 3.05 4.53 2.09
C ARG A 147 4.21 3.80 2.76
N THR A 148 4.44 4.05 4.05
CA THR A 148 5.44 3.31 4.82
C THR A 148 5.09 1.83 4.92
N LEU A 149 3.82 1.49 5.14
CA LEU A 149 3.36 0.10 5.12
C LEU A 149 3.57 -0.57 3.75
N ALA A 150 3.31 0.14 2.65
CA ALA A 150 3.59 -0.35 1.29
C ALA A 150 5.08 -0.67 1.08
N LEU A 151 5.98 0.16 1.63
CA LEU A 151 7.42 -0.10 1.57
C LEU A 151 7.84 -1.30 2.45
N ILE A 152 7.29 -1.39 3.67
CA ILE A 152 7.59 -2.47 4.62
C ILE A 152 7.13 -3.83 4.09
N THR A 153 6.06 -3.90 3.30
CA THR A 153 5.64 -5.14 2.65
C THR A 153 6.36 -5.39 1.33
N GLY A 154 6.48 -4.37 0.47
CA GLY A 154 6.93 -4.55 -0.91
C GLY A 154 8.45 -4.70 -1.06
N ILE A 155 9.27 -4.02 -0.25
CA ILE A 155 10.73 -4.18 -0.32
C ILE A 155 11.13 -5.62 0.05
N PRO A 156 10.66 -6.18 1.19
CA PRO A 156 10.98 -7.57 1.52
C PRO A 156 10.44 -8.58 0.49
N LEU A 157 9.28 -8.32 -0.12
CA LEU A 157 8.75 -9.13 -1.22
C LEU A 157 9.71 -9.16 -2.42
N ILE A 158 10.27 -8.01 -2.81
CA ILE A 158 11.26 -7.93 -3.90
C ILE A 158 12.54 -8.69 -3.53
N VAL A 159 13.00 -8.60 -2.27
CA VAL A 159 14.19 -9.35 -1.81
C VAL A 159 13.97 -10.86 -1.96
N VAL A 160 12.80 -11.37 -1.58
CA VAL A 160 12.44 -12.79 -1.77
C VAL A 160 12.39 -13.14 -3.26
N ALA A 161 11.82 -12.27 -4.10
CA ALA A 161 11.78 -12.46 -5.54
C ALA A 161 13.19 -12.56 -6.15
N LEU A 162 14.13 -11.73 -5.68
CA LEU A 162 15.54 -11.77 -6.07
C LEU A 162 16.20 -13.09 -5.67
N PHE A 163 15.91 -13.61 -4.48
CA PHE A 163 16.41 -14.92 -4.05
C PHE A 163 15.89 -16.06 -4.92
N ALA A 164 14.58 -16.08 -5.20
CA ALA A 164 13.99 -17.08 -6.09
C ALA A 164 14.60 -17.02 -7.50
N PHE A 165 14.75 -15.80 -8.05
CA PHE A 165 15.41 -15.59 -9.34
C PHE A 165 16.87 -16.06 -9.35
N TRP A 166 17.64 -15.71 -8.31
CA TRP A 166 19.05 -16.07 -8.23
C TRP A 166 19.26 -17.59 -8.11
N ILE A 167 18.44 -18.27 -7.31
CA ILE A 167 18.42 -19.74 -7.22
C ILE A 167 18.10 -20.36 -8.57
N ALA A 168 17.11 -19.84 -9.29
CA ALA A 168 16.72 -20.34 -10.61
C ALA A 168 17.81 -20.11 -11.66
N LYS A 169 18.44 -18.93 -11.67
CA LYS A 169 19.56 -18.60 -12.58
C LYS A 169 20.74 -19.54 -12.36
N LYS A 170 21.11 -19.79 -11.09
CA LYS A 170 22.21 -20.70 -10.76
C LYS A 170 21.91 -22.14 -11.20
N LYS A 171 20.67 -22.63 -10.98
CA LYS A 171 20.27 -23.98 -11.41
C LYS A 171 20.30 -24.14 -12.93
N ASN A 172 19.86 -23.13 -13.68
CA ASN A 172 19.88 -23.16 -15.15
C ASN A 172 21.33 -23.12 -15.69
N ALA A 173 22.20 -22.30 -15.11
CA ALA A 173 23.61 -22.29 -15.48
C ALA A 173 24.31 -23.63 -15.20
N GLU A 174 23.95 -24.32 -14.09
CA GLU A 174 24.43 -25.67 -13.80
C GLU A 174 23.93 -26.70 -14.82
N SER A 175 22.67 -26.64 -15.27
CA SER A 175 22.13 -27.58 -16.27
C SER A 175 22.84 -27.43 -17.62
N LEU A 176 22.97 -26.19 -18.10
CA LEU A 176 23.68 -25.85 -19.34
C LEU A 176 25.15 -26.32 -19.33
N ARG A 177 25.84 -26.21 -18.19
CA ARG A 177 27.21 -26.72 -18.03
C ARG A 177 27.28 -28.24 -17.98
N SER A 178 26.23 -28.91 -17.51
CA SER A 178 26.17 -30.37 -17.42
C SER A 178 25.66 -31.06 -18.68
N GLY A 179 25.33 -30.30 -19.74
CA GLY A 179 24.80 -30.86 -21.00
C GLY A 179 23.41 -31.52 -20.87
N ARG A 180 22.67 -31.20 -19.80
CA ARG A 180 21.30 -31.66 -19.54
C ARG A 180 20.30 -30.53 -19.65
#